data_AF-A0A965RL68-F1
#
_entry.id   AF-A0A965RL68-F1
#
_cell.length_a   1.000
_cell.length_b   1.000
_cell.length_c   1.000
_cell.angle_alpha   90.00
_cell.angle_beta   90.00
_cell.angle_gamma   90.00
#
_symmetry.space_group_name_H-M   'P 1'
#
loop_
_entity.id
_entity.type
_entity.pdbx_description
1 polymer ?
#
loop_
_entity_poly.entity_id
_entity_poly.type
_entity_poly.pdbx_seq_one_letter_code
_entity_poly.pdbx_strand_id
1 'polypeptide(L)' 'MNPDELEPQKAKVAPKNLEVMSVGDLRDYIAALTVEMARAEAMIQQKEAHRSGIEALFKK' A
#
# COMPACT_ATOMS: atom_id res chain seq x y z
N MET A 1 28.03 -17.64 -12.13
CA MET A 1 26.63 -17.35 -12.51
C MET A 1 25.82 -17.51 -11.24
N ASN A 2 25.27 -16.43 -10.69
CA ASN A 2 24.44 -16.48 -9.49
C ASN A 2 23.00 -16.81 -9.90
N PRO A 3 22.37 -17.86 -9.34
CA PRO A 3 21.00 -18.25 -9.70
C PRO A 3 19.93 -17.24 -9.24
N ASP A 4 20.30 -16.25 -8.41
CA ASP A 4 19.39 -15.22 -7.88
C ASP A 4 19.08 -14.09 -8.89
N GLU A 5 19.73 -14.05 -10.06
CA GLU A 5 19.50 -13.04 -11.11
C GLU A 5 18.33 -13.37 -12.07
N LEU A 6 17.61 -14.48 -11.84
CA LEU A 6 16.59 -15.00 -12.76
C LEU A 6 15.14 -14.85 -12.27
N GLU A 7 14.88 -14.12 -11.18
CA GLU A 7 13.50 -13.77 -10.84
C GLU A 7 13.02 -12.64 -11.76
N PRO A 8 11.96 -12.84 -12.58
CA PRO A 8 11.41 -11.78 -13.40
C PRO A 8 10.97 -10.63 -12.47
N GLN A 9 11.68 -9.51 -12.54
CA GLN A 9 11.31 -8.31 -11.79
C GLN A 9 9.88 -7.94 -12.22
N LYS A 10 8.93 -8.06 -11.28
CA LYS A 10 7.53 -7.70 -11.54
C LYS A 10 7.53 -6.25 -12.02
N ALA A 11 7.18 -6.06 -13.29
CA ALA A 11 7.09 -4.74 -13.89
C ALA A 11 6.16 -3.89 -13.00
N LYS A 12 6.64 -2.71 -12.61
CA LYS A 12 5.83 -1.76 -11.84
C LYS A 12 4.61 -1.42 -12.70
N VAL A 13 3.42 -1.58 -12.13
CA VAL A 13 2.17 -1.21 -12.81
C VAL A 13 2.24 0.28 -13.13
N ALA A 14 2.15 0.62 -14.40
CA ALA A 14 2.15 2.01 -14.83
C ALA A 14 0.92 2.74 -14.22
N PRO A 15 1.08 4.02 -13.82
CA PRO A 15 -0.06 4.83 -13.40
C PRO A 15 -1.14 4.89 -14.48
N LYS A 16 -2.40 4.98 -14.06
CA LYS A 16 -3.52 5.21 -14.99
C LYS A 16 -3.34 6.56 -15.68
N ASN A 17 -3.65 6.64 -16.97
CA ASN A 17 -3.71 7.91 -17.67
C ASN A 17 -4.99 8.64 -17.26
N LEU A 18 -4.86 9.69 -16.45
CA LEU A 18 -5.99 10.45 -15.91
C LEU A 18 -6.56 11.44 -16.94
N GLU A 19 -5.81 11.83 -17.98
CA GLU A 19 -6.22 12.83 -18.96
C GLU A 19 -7.38 12.36 -19.84
N VAL A 20 -7.54 11.05 -20.00
CA VAL A 20 -8.59 10.43 -20.83
C VAL A 20 -9.83 10.04 -20.03
N MET A 21 -9.82 10.21 -18.71
CA MET A 21 -10.91 9.82 -17.83
C MET A 21 -11.97 10.93 -17.76
N SER A 22 -13.25 10.55 -17.69
CA SER A 22 -14.30 11.53 -17.44
C SER A 22 -14.26 12.02 -15.99
N VAL A 23 -14.95 13.12 -15.69
CA VAL A 23 -15.07 13.62 -14.29
C VAL A 23 -15.72 12.58 -13.38
N GLY A 24 -16.67 11.79 -13.89
CA GLY A 24 -17.29 10.68 -13.14
C GLY A 24 -16.26 9.60 -12.81
N ASP A 25 -15.51 9.14 -13.81
CA ASP A 25 -14.48 8.12 -13.63
C ASP A 25 -13.38 8.56 -12.66
N LEU A 26 -13.00 9.85 -12.69
CA LEU A 26 -12.03 10.40 -11.76
C LEU A 26 -12.54 10.40 -10.32
N ARG A 27 -13.84 10.69 -10.10
CA ARG A 27 -14.46 10.62 -8.77
C ARG A 27 -14.48 9.19 -8.24
N ASP A 28 -14.86 8.23 -9.09
CA ASP A 28 -14.89 6.81 -8.70
C ASP A 28 -13.48 6.28 -8.42
N TYR A 29 -12.50 6.69 -9.23
CA TYR A 29 -11.10 6.34 -9.02
C TYR A 29 -10.55 6.89 -7.70
N ILE A 30 -10.86 8.16 -7.38
CA ILE A 30 -10.50 8.77 -6.10
C ILE A 30 -11.16 8.00 -4.94
N ALA A 31 -12.46 7.69 -5.05
CA ALA A 31 -13.17 6.95 -4.01
C ALA A 31 -12.51 5.58 -3.72
N ALA A 32 -12.15 4.84 -4.77
CA ALA A 32 -11.45 3.56 -4.64
C ALA A 32 -10.08 3.71 -3.96
N LEU A 33 -9.29 4.71 -4.36
CA LEU A 33 -7.98 4.97 -3.74
C LEU A 33 -8.10 5.38 -2.27
N THR A 34 -9.08 6.20 -1.91
CA THR A 34 -9.31 6.61 -0.52
C THR A 34 -9.70 5.43 0.36
N VAL A 35 -10.51 4.51 -0.13
CA VAL A 35 -10.84 3.27 0.60
C VAL A 35 -9.58 2.44 0.85
N GLU A 36 -8.72 2.29 -0.16
CA GLU A 36 -7.47 1.55 0.01
C GLU A 36 -6.50 2.25 0.96
N MET A 37 -6.43 3.58 0.93
CA MET A 37 -5.64 4.37 1.86
C MET A 37 -6.12 4.15 3.31
N ALA A 38 -7.42 4.21 3.56
CA ALA A 38 -7.99 3.94 4.88
C ALA A 38 -7.68 2.51 5.36
N ARG A 39 -7.72 1.52 4.46
CA ARG A 39 -7.32 0.14 4.77
C ARG A 39 -5.84 0.05 5.16
N ALA A 40 -4.97 0.71 4.41
CA ALA A 40 -3.53 0.74 4.69
C ALA A 40 -3.23 1.41 6.04
N GLU A 41 -3.86 2.55 6.32
CA GLU A 41 -3.75 3.24 7.61
C GLU A 41 -4.19 2.36 8.78
N ALA A 42 -5.34 1.67 8.66
CA ALA A 42 -5.81 0.74 9.68
C ALA A 42 -4.83 -0.42 9.94
N MET A 43 -4.15 -0.91 8.89
CA MET A 43 -3.13 -1.94 9.02
C MET A 43 -1.84 -1.42 9.68
N ILE A 44 -1.45 -0.18 9.38
CA ILE A 44 -0.32 0.48 10.03
C ILE A 44 -0.59 0.62 11.51
N GLN A 45 -1.76 1.16 11.88
CA GLN A 45 -2.15 1.35 13.28
C GLN A 45 -2.15 0.03 14.06
N GLN A 46 -2.66 -1.06 13.48
CA GLN A 46 -2.59 -2.38 14.10
C GLN A 46 -1.14 -2.80 14.34
N LYS A 47 -0.25 -2.67 13.34
CA LYS A 47 1.17 -3.05 13.47
C LYS A 47 1.91 -2.21 14.52
N GLU A 48 1.62 -0.92 14.58
CA GLU A 48 2.20 -0.01 15.57
C GLU A 48 1.74 -0.35 17.00
N ALA A 49 0.46 -0.69 17.18
CA ALA A 49 -0.07 -1.15 18.47
C ALA A 49 0.59 -2.46 18.94
N HIS A 50 0.84 -3.40 18.02
CA HIS A 50 1.61 -4.61 18.35
C HIS A 50 3.05 -4.28 18.75
N ARG A 51 3.70 -3.33 18.06
CA ARG A 51 5.08 -2.92 18.37
C ARG A 51 5.19 -2.24 19.73
N SER A 52 4.29 -1.32 20.05
CA SER A 52 4.29 -0.60 21.33
C SER A 52 3.99 -1.53 22.52
N GLY A 53 3.11 -2.51 22.34
CA GLY A 53 2.85 -3.55 23.35
C GLY A 53 4.06 -4.42 23.65
N ILE A 54 4.89 -4.70 22.64
CA ILE A 54 6.14 -5.45 22.79
C ILE A 54 7.23 -4.59 23.43
N GLU A 55 7.41 -3.33 23.01
CA GLU A 55 8.38 -2.42 23.62
C GLU A 55 8.08 -2.15 25.10
N ALA A 56 6.80 -2.14 25.50
CA ALA A 56 6.39 -2.01 26.90
C ALA A 56 6.68 -3.28 27.74
N LEU A 57 6.67 -4.46 27.11
CA LEU A 57 7.01 -5.73 27.76
C LEU A 57 8.52 -5.88 27.98
N PHE A 58 9.35 -5.37 27.07
CA PHE A 58 10.82 -5.42 27.16
C PHE A 58 11.45 -4.33 28.05
N LYS A 59 10.67 -3.35 28.52
CA LYS A 59 11.14 -2.28 29.43
C LYS A 59 10.77 -2.51 30.90
N LYS A 60 10.18 -3.66 31.25
CA LYS A 60 10.01 -4.15 32.62
C LYS A 60 11.11 -5.15 32.95
#